data_AF-A0A8C7F802-F1
#
_entry.id   AF-A0A8C7F802-F1
#
_cell.length_a   1.000
_cell.length_b   1.000
_cell.length_c   1.000
_cell.angle_alpha   90.00
_cell.angle_beta   90.00
_cell.angle_gamma   90.00
#
_symmetry.space_group_name_H-M   'P 1'
#
loop_
_entity.id
_entity.type
_entity.pdbx_description
1 polymer ?
#
loop_
_entity_poly.entity_id
_entity_poly.type
_entity_poly.pdbx_seq_one_letter_code
_entity_poly.pdbx_strand_id
1 'polypeptide(L)'
;MRYHVNGQQHDERPSHRIPREPWLGDARVAREVLGGGLTIDTLPDNMTHLVEDAGRYYSWRSFGPDDPRTDELWVDLNDLGHGQVRMHGILSNTHRQAAKVALSFDFPFYGHYLRQITIATGGFIFMGAVTHRMLTATQYIAPLMANFDPSFSKESTVQYLDNGEVFVVQWERVRLHGREAEGAYTFQAALHLTGTITFSYRDIPLPVEVISSAEHQVKAGLSDAFMVNLPSPQSSDAQRRLYEYHRVDIDTTKITNNSAFEFTALPTCLQHDSCELCLSSNLTSGCTWCNVLQRCSDGMDRHRQEWLDYACSEEVELDNVNERSHTLHVLYIKCKSHSQLPLLKPQFSSIIWTDMKTGPPRQHDESAHTGVIVGVVAALVLLLALTLLALYINSHPSARRNSYWPSMKFRKQRFHSNYAEVEVEGHEKEGIMEAGQC
;
A
#
# COMPACT_ATOMS: atom_id res chain seq x y z
N MET A 1 20.13 63.09 43.66
CA MET A 1 19.36 64.35 43.72
C MET A 1 18.74 64.62 42.35
N ARG A 2 17.49 65.12 42.28
CA ARG A 2 16.82 65.54 41.03
C ARG A 2 16.93 67.06 40.86
N TYR A 3 17.14 67.54 39.62
CA TYR A 3 16.64 68.79 39.00
C TYR A 3 16.87 68.61 37.46
N HIS A 4 15.86 68.62 36.56
CA HIS A 4 15.25 69.77 35.82
C HIS A 4 16.30 70.69 35.12
N VAL A 5 16.19 71.13 33.85
CA VAL A 5 15.06 71.75 33.07
C VAL A 5 15.21 71.53 31.51
N ASN A 6 14.13 71.80 30.74
CA ASN A 6 13.94 71.78 29.26
C ASN A 6 14.86 72.68 28.37
N GLY A 7 14.82 72.44 27.04
CA GLY A 7 15.11 73.43 25.98
C GLY A 7 14.73 72.97 24.55
N GLN A 8 14.13 73.82 23.72
CA GLN A 8 13.65 73.52 22.34
C GLN A 8 14.53 74.14 21.21
N GLN A 9 14.85 73.33 20.19
CA GLN A 9 14.62 73.51 18.73
C GLN A 9 14.88 74.83 17.95
N HIS A 10 15.43 74.69 16.72
CA HIS A 10 15.17 75.57 15.56
C HIS A 10 15.36 74.85 14.19
N ASP A 11 15.55 75.59 13.07
CA ASP A 11 15.71 75.16 11.65
C ASP A 11 16.72 76.07 10.91
N GLU A 12 17.50 75.49 9.97
CA GLU A 12 18.08 76.17 8.79
C GLU A 12 18.14 75.27 7.51
N ARG A 13 17.06 75.27 6.69
CA ARG A 13 16.94 75.77 5.27
C ARG A 13 18.03 75.52 4.17
N PRO A 14 17.76 75.74 2.84
CA PRO A 14 16.56 75.49 1.98
C PRO A 14 16.84 75.15 0.46
N SER A 15 15.78 75.18 -0.41
CA SER A 15 15.76 75.54 -1.88
C SER A 15 15.64 74.38 -2.93
N HIS A 16 14.46 74.09 -3.56
CA HIS A 16 13.84 74.64 -4.82
C HIS A 16 14.48 74.16 -6.17
N ARG A 17 13.79 73.92 -7.32
CA ARG A 17 12.39 74.10 -7.83
C ARG A 17 12.12 73.21 -9.11
N ILE A 18 10.86 73.13 -9.59
CA ILE A 18 10.36 72.34 -10.76
C ILE A 18 9.94 73.24 -11.96
N PRO A 19 9.93 72.74 -13.23
CA PRO A 19 8.91 73.13 -14.25
C PRO A 19 8.28 71.96 -15.09
N ARG A 20 7.33 72.28 -16.00
CA ARG A 20 6.27 71.43 -16.65
C ARG A 20 6.49 71.01 -18.14
N GLU A 21 5.58 70.14 -18.65
CA GLU A 21 5.40 69.56 -20.02
C GLU A 21 5.10 70.54 -21.19
N PRO A 22 5.13 70.06 -22.47
CA PRO A 22 3.88 69.97 -23.30
C PRO A 22 3.78 68.86 -24.43
N TRP A 23 2.56 68.71 -24.99
CA TRP A 23 1.97 67.83 -26.05
C TRP A 23 2.69 67.73 -27.44
N LEU A 24 2.29 66.97 -28.50
CA LEU A 24 1.06 66.22 -28.92
C LEU A 24 1.36 65.19 -30.09
N GLY A 25 0.46 64.21 -30.41
CA GLY A 25 0.47 63.44 -31.69
C GLY A 25 -0.55 62.27 -31.79
N ASP A 26 -1.10 61.94 -32.98
CA ASP A 26 -2.34 61.13 -33.15
C ASP A 26 -2.24 59.87 -34.08
N ALA A 27 -3.16 58.91 -33.84
CA ALA A 27 -3.72 57.85 -34.72
C ALA A 27 -2.87 56.65 -35.22
N ARG A 28 -3.12 55.43 -34.68
CA ARG A 28 -4.04 54.40 -35.26
C ARG A 28 -4.02 53.02 -34.57
N VAL A 29 -5.23 52.46 -34.47
CA VAL A 29 -5.68 51.18 -33.91
C VAL A 29 -4.92 49.90 -34.33
N ALA A 30 -4.62 49.06 -33.34
CA ALA A 30 -4.75 47.60 -33.42
C ALA A 30 -5.37 47.09 -32.09
N ARG A 31 -6.12 45.98 -32.12
CA ARG A 31 -7.11 45.62 -31.09
C ARG A 31 -6.82 44.21 -30.57
N GLU A 32 -6.50 44.08 -29.29
CA GLU A 32 -6.55 42.79 -28.59
C GLU A 32 -7.02 42.96 -27.13
N VAL A 33 -7.52 41.87 -26.54
CA VAL A 33 -8.62 41.93 -25.56
C VAL A 33 -8.17 41.67 -24.12
N LEU A 34 -8.89 42.34 -23.20
CA LEU A 34 -8.86 42.23 -21.74
C LEU A 34 -8.50 40.85 -21.18
N GLY A 35 -7.57 40.85 -20.22
CA GLY A 35 -7.36 39.78 -19.23
C GLY A 35 -6.89 40.42 -17.92
N GLY A 36 -7.83 40.74 -17.03
CA GLY A 36 -7.54 41.42 -15.76
C GLY A 36 -6.77 40.54 -14.78
N GLY A 37 -5.81 41.11 -14.07
CA GLY A 37 -5.07 40.40 -13.02
C GLY A 37 -5.97 40.06 -11.84
N LEU A 38 -6.02 38.78 -11.48
CA LEU A 38 -6.67 38.30 -10.27
C LEU A 38 -5.79 38.63 -9.06
N THR A 39 -6.24 39.57 -8.23
CA THR A 39 -5.80 39.67 -6.84
C THR A 39 -6.32 38.44 -6.10
N ILE A 40 -5.41 37.60 -5.62
CA ILE A 40 -5.75 36.47 -4.76
C ILE A 40 -6.01 37.03 -3.37
N ASP A 41 -7.27 37.30 -3.05
CA ASP A 41 -7.70 37.50 -1.68
C ASP A 41 -7.55 36.17 -0.94
N THR A 42 -6.65 36.13 0.04
CA THR A 42 -6.45 34.97 0.92
C THR A 42 -7.65 34.83 1.86
N LEU A 43 -8.63 34.00 1.47
CA LEU A 43 -9.62 33.48 2.42
C LEU A 43 -8.93 32.51 3.40
N PRO A 44 -9.42 32.40 4.66
CA PRO A 44 -8.86 31.49 5.64
C PRO A 44 -9.13 30.01 5.28
N ASP A 45 -8.13 29.15 5.52
CA ASP A 45 -8.18 27.69 5.35
C ASP A 45 -9.08 26.98 6.39
N ASN A 46 -10.35 27.39 6.47
CA ASN A 46 -11.33 26.84 7.40
C ASN A 46 -12.46 26.08 6.66
N MET A 47 -12.06 25.18 5.77
CA MET A 47 -12.96 24.23 5.10
C MET A 47 -12.59 22.80 5.47
N THR A 48 -13.59 22.04 5.93
CA THR A 48 -13.54 20.57 5.94
C THR A 48 -13.40 20.06 4.51
N HIS A 49 -12.17 19.82 4.07
CA HIS A 49 -11.92 19.28 2.74
C HIS A 49 -12.23 17.78 2.71
N LEU A 50 -13.38 17.44 2.11
CA LEU A 50 -13.66 16.09 1.62
C LEU A 50 -12.69 15.81 0.47
N VAL A 51 -11.62 15.07 0.74
CA VAL A 51 -10.68 14.62 -0.29
C VAL A 51 -11.14 13.23 -0.74
N GLU A 52 -11.92 13.19 -1.82
CA GLU A 52 -12.33 11.95 -2.48
C GLU A 52 -11.15 11.37 -3.28
N ASP A 53 -10.13 10.88 -2.59
CA ASP A 53 -9.01 10.20 -3.24
C ASP A 53 -9.43 8.79 -3.69
N ALA A 54 -9.56 8.63 -5.02
CA ALA A 54 -9.75 7.40 -5.80
C ALA A 54 -10.88 6.39 -5.42
N GLY A 55 -11.61 6.59 -4.32
CA GLY A 55 -12.99 6.15 -4.10
C GLY A 55 -13.33 4.66 -4.27
N ARG A 56 -12.37 3.72 -4.16
CA ARG A 56 -12.65 2.28 -4.35
C ARG A 56 -13.04 1.55 -3.07
N TYR A 57 -12.35 1.83 -1.96
CA TYR A 57 -12.51 1.08 -0.70
C TYR A 57 -12.83 1.97 0.50
N TYR A 58 -12.31 3.20 0.52
CA TYR A 58 -12.60 4.20 1.56
C TYR A 58 -12.69 5.59 0.92
N SER A 59 -13.46 6.46 1.55
CA SER A 59 -13.37 7.92 1.40
C SER A 59 -12.92 8.53 2.71
N TRP A 60 -12.21 9.67 2.71
CA TRP A 60 -11.70 10.28 3.94
C TRP A 60 -11.94 11.78 4.04
N ARG A 61 -11.87 12.28 5.29
CA ARG A 61 -12.02 13.70 5.67
C ARG A 61 -10.95 14.08 6.67
N SER A 62 -10.43 15.30 6.59
CA SER A 62 -9.53 15.90 7.59
C SER A 62 -10.24 17.02 8.35
N PHE A 63 -10.00 17.07 9.67
CA PHE A 63 -10.47 18.10 10.60
C PHE A 63 -9.26 18.76 11.26
N GLY A 64 -9.30 20.09 11.35
CA GLY A 64 -8.20 20.90 11.88
C GLY A 64 -8.38 21.28 13.35
N PRO A 65 -7.45 22.07 13.91
CA PRO A 65 -7.47 22.47 15.32
C PRO A 65 -8.65 23.36 15.73
N ASP A 66 -9.21 24.10 14.77
CA ASP A 66 -10.35 25.00 14.99
C ASP A 66 -11.72 24.30 14.71
N ASP A 67 -11.72 23.03 14.31
CA ASP A 67 -12.95 22.28 14.01
C ASP A 67 -13.44 21.53 15.27
N PRO A 68 -14.67 21.79 15.75
CA PRO A 68 -15.21 21.12 16.94
C PRO A 68 -15.35 19.60 16.77
N ARG A 69 -15.43 19.08 15.53
CA ARG A 69 -15.46 17.63 15.28
C ARG A 69 -14.14 16.94 15.65
N THR A 70 -13.02 17.67 15.71
CA THR A 70 -11.73 17.10 16.12
C THR A 70 -11.78 16.58 17.55
N ASP A 71 -12.42 17.32 18.46
CA ASP A 71 -12.62 16.90 19.85
C ASP A 71 -13.65 15.76 19.96
N GLU A 72 -14.71 15.77 19.15
CA GLU A 72 -15.69 14.67 19.08
C GLU A 72 -15.09 13.33 18.62
N LEU A 73 -14.01 13.38 17.81
CA LEU A 73 -13.28 12.22 17.32
C LEU A 73 -12.20 11.73 18.30
N TRP A 74 -11.97 12.42 19.42
CA TRP A 74 -11.08 11.95 20.49
C TRP A 74 -11.85 11.05 21.47
N VAL A 75 -11.26 9.91 21.87
CA VAL A 75 -11.88 9.02 22.86
C VAL A 75 -11.14 9.16 24.19
N ASP A 76 -11.81 9.66 25.22
CA ASP A 76 -11.19 9.73 26.55
C ASP A 76 -11.17 8.35 27.22
N LEU A 77 -10.00 7.72 27.18
CA LEU A 77 -9.73 6.44 27.82
C LEU A 77 -9.89 6.50 29.36
N ASN A 78 -9.93 7.68 29.98
CA ASN A 78 -10.17 7.81 31.43
C ASN A 78 -11.65 7.69 31.80
N ASP A 79 -12.58 7.82 30.84
CA ASP A 79 -14.01 7.66 31.12
C ASP A 79 -14.39 6.18 31.22
N LEU A 80 -14.65 5.76 32.46
CA LEU A 80 -15.10 4.41 32.83
C LEU A 80 -16.39 3.96 32.10
N GLY A 81 -17.15 4.88 31.52
CA GLY A 81 -18.29 4.55 30.64
C GLY A 81 -17.90 3.77 29.38
N HIS A 82 -16.66 3.90 28.90
CA HIS A 82 -16.21 3.29 27.65
C HIS A 82 -15.58 1.89 27.82
N GLY A 83 -15.46 1.37 29.05
CA GLY A 83 -14.97 0.00 29.33
C GLY A 83 -13.58 -0.05 29.98
N GLN A 84 -12.99 -1.25 30.04
CA GLN A 84 -11.70 -1.46 30.72
C GLN A 84 -10.51 -1.24 29.78
N VAL A 85 -9.80 -0.11 29.96
CA VAL A 85 -8.51 0.15 29.29
C VAL A 85 -7.47 -0.89 29.70
N ARG A 86 -6.71 -1.35 28.71
CA ARG A 86 -5.61 -2.30 28.87
C ARG A 86 -4.30 -1.68 28.40
N MET A 87 -3.43 -1.35 29.36
CA MET A 87 -2.05 -0.97 29.07
C MET A 87 -1.24 -2.21 28.68
N HIS A 88 -0.60 -2.19 27.52
CA HIS A 88 0.19 -3.33 27.06
C HIS A 88 1.62 -3.25 27.60
N GLY A 89 1.94 -4.09 28.59
CA GLY A 89 3.23 -4.06 29.30
C GLY A 89 4.46 -4.15 28.39
N ILE A 90 4.49 -5.11 27.44
CA ILE A 90 5.62 -5.25 26.50
C ILE A 90 5.71 -4.02 25.58
N LEU A 91 4.67 -3.74 24.78
CA LEU A 91 4.67 -2.63 23.82
C LEU A 91 5.01 -1.27 24.47
N SER A 92 4.63 -1.02 25.72
CA SER A 92 4.94 0.24 26.43
C SER A 92 6.42 0.38 26.83
N ASN A 93 7.21 -0.70 26.81
CA ASN A 93 8.57 -0.73 27.36
C ASN A 93 9.65 -1.23 26.37
N THR A 94 9.32 -1.45 25.11
CA THR A 94 10.22 -2.10 24.13
C THR A 94 10.18 -1.44 22.76
N HIS A 95 11.29 -1.51 22.03
CA HIS A 95 11.37 -1.12 20.61
C HIS A 95 10.97 -2.28 19.68
N ARG A 96 10.39 -1.94 18.52
CA ARG A 96 10.07 -2.87 17.42
C ARG A 96 9.39 -4.17 17.88
N GLN A 97 8.41 -4.05 18.76
CA GLN A 97 7.51 -5.15 19.10
C GLN A 97 6.13 -4.95 18.47
N ALA A 98 5.40 -6.04 18.27
CA ALA A 98 3.99 -6.02 17.96
C ALA A 98 3.25 -7.14 18.69
N ALA A 99 2.02 -6.91 19.16
CA ALA A 99 1.26 -7.87 19.94
C ALA A 99 -0.11 -8.13 19.30
N LYS A 100 -0.49 -9.41 19.21
CA LYS A 100 -1.80 -9.81 18.67
C LYS A 100 -2.91 -9.57 19.69
N VAL A 101 -3.96 -8.88 19.25
CA VAL A 101 -5.18 -8.62 20.02
C VAL A 101 -6.37 -9.17 19.24
N ALA A 102 -7.27 -9.83 19.95
CA ALA A 102 -8.56 -10.27 19.40
C ALA A 102 -9.60 -9.19 19.67
N LEU A 103 -10.32 -8.79 18.63
CA LEU A 103 -11.44 -7.87 18.72
C LEU A 103 -12.68 -8.58 19.25
N SER A 104 -13.47 -7.87 20.06
CA SER A 104 -14.78 -8.35 20.53
C SER A 104 -15.78 -8.52 19.39
N PHE A 105 -15.64 -7.73 18.31
CA PHE A 105 -16.49 -7.71 17.13
C PHE A 105 -15.74 -8.00 15.83
N ASP A 106 -16.50 -8.25 14.75
CA ASP A 106 -15.97 -8.52 13.42
C ASP A 106 -15.82 -7.20 12.64
N PHE A 107 -14.61 -6.64 12.59
CA PHE A 107 -14.34 -5.33 11.98
C PHE A 107 -14.23 -5.45 10.44
N PRO A 108 -15.05 -4.72 9.65
CA PRO A 108 -14.95 -4.76 8.19
C PRO A 108 -13.78 -3.90 7.69
N PHE A 109 -12.80 -4.53 7.04
CA PHE A 109 -11.64 -3.88 6.45
C PHE A 109 -11.44 -4.36 5.01
N TYR A 110 -11.52 -3.44 4.03
CA TYR A 110 -11.39 -3.78 2.60
C TYR A 110 -12.36 -4.88 2.11
N GLY A 111 -13.56 -4.93 2.69
CA GLY A 111 -14.57 -5.95 2.39
C GLY A 111 -14.38 -7.30 3.08
N HIS A 112 -13.34 -7.45 3.92
CA HIS A 112 -13.11 -8.65 4.75
C HIS A 112 -13.42 -8.35 6.21
N TYR A 113 -14.07 -9.29 6.90
CA TYR A 113 -14.29 -9.19 8.33
C TYR A 113 -13.08 -9.72 9.11
N LEU A 114 -12.52 -8.89 9.99
CA LEU A 114 -11.32 -9.18 10.76
C LEU A 114 -11.63 -9.19 12.25
N ARG A 115 -11.15 -10.22 12.95
CA ARG A 115 -11.30 -10.37 14.40
C ARG A 115 -9.96 -10.46 15.15
N GLN A 116 -8.86 -10.53 14.43
CA GLN A 116 -7.51 -10.55 14.99
C GLN A 116 -6.64 -9.52 14.29
N ILE A 117 -6.02 -8.66 15.08
CA ILE A 117 -5.15 -7.57 14.64
C ILE A 117 -3.84 -7.63 15.43
N THR A 118 -2.80 -6.93 14.96
CA THR A 118 -1.53 -6.84 15.68
C THR A 118 -1.14 -5.37 15.90
N ILE A 119 -1.11 -4.91 17.15
CA ILE A 119 -0.69 -3.54 17.49
C ILE A 119 0.83 -3.47 17.52
N ALA A 120 1.45 -2.54 16.81
CA ALA A 120 2.90 -2.35 16.79
C ALA A 120 3.35 -1.10 17.57
N THR A 121 4.55 -1.12 18.15
CA THR A 121 5.12 0.04 18.86
C THR A 121 5.39 1.24 17.94
N GLY A 122 5.57 0.98 16.63
CA GLY A 122 5.84 1.99 15.60
C GLY A 122 4.65 2.83 15.14
N GLY A 123 3.57 2.94 15.94
CA GLY A 123 2.42 3.81 15.62
C GLY A 123 1.43 3.29 14.57
N PHE A 124 1.30 1.96 14.44
CA PHE A 124 0.37 1.34 13.49
C PHE A 124 -0.23 0.01 13.98
N ILE A 125 -1.30 -0.40 13.32
CA ILE A 125 -1.98 -1.69 13.50
C ILE A 125 -1.79 -2.50 12.22
N PHE A 126 -1.22 -3.71 12.33
CA PHE A 126 -1.16 -4.68 11.24
C PHE A 126 -2.44 -5.52 11.20
N MET A 127 -3.05 -5.57 10.03
CA MET A 127 -4.37 -6.15 9.74
C MET A 127 -4.27 -7.48 8.98
N GLY A 128 -3.06 -7.99 8.71
CA GLY A 128 -2.84 -9.25 8.00
C GLY A 128 -3.00 -10.48 8.89
N ALA A 129 -3.53 -11.58 8.33
CA ALA A 129 -3.72 -12.83 9.07
C ALA A 129 -2.41 -13.58 9.36
N VAL A 130 -1.38 -13.39 8.54
CA VAL A 130 -0.07 -14.04 8.69
C VAL A 130 0.98 -13.00 9.05
N THR A 131 1.46 -13.04 10.30
CA THR A 131 2.62 -12.26 10.69
C THR A 131 3.86 -12.75 9.94
N HIS A 132 4.53 -11.82 9.28
CA HIS A 132 5.72 -12.03 8.46
C HIS A 132 6.73 -10.92 8.79
N ARG A 133 7.96 -11.01 8.30
CA ARG A 133 9.04 -10.09 8.71
C ARG A 133 8.81 -8.61 8.37
N MET A 134 7.84 -8.32 7.49
CA MET A 134 7.61 -7.00 6.87
C MET A 134 6.23 -6.44 7.25
N LEU A 135 5.88 -6.47 8.54
CA LEU A 135 4.60 -5.94 9.06
C LEU A 135 4.38 -4.45 8.69
N THR A 136 5.46 -3.71 8.44
CA THR A 136 5.52 -2.31 7.99
C THR A 136 5.21 -2.12 6.50
N ALA A 137 5.28 -3.19 5.69
CA ALA A 137 5.23 -3.06 4.23
C ALA A 137 3.80 -2.91 3.70
N THR A 138 2.85 -3.73 4.17
CA THR A 138 1.45 -3.75 3.69
C THR A 138 0.47 -4.21 4.77
N GLN A 139 -0.83 -4.18 4.46
CA GLN A 139 -1.92 -4.66 5.33
C GLN A 139 -1.94 -3.93 6.69
N TYR A 140 -1.98 -2.60 6.66
CA TYR A 140 -1.90 -1.77 7.86
C TYR A 140 -2.98 -0.69 7.94
N ILE A 141 -3.25 -0.29 9.17
CA ILE A 141 -3.89 0.98 9.56
C ILE A 141 -2.84 1.77 10.32
N ALA A 142 -2.39 2.89 9.75
CA ALA A 142 -1.28 3.68 10.26
C ALA A 142 -1.76 5.11 10.53
N PRO A 143 -2.16 5.47 11.78
CA PRO A 143 -2.31 6.86 12.14
C PRO A 143 -0.99 7.62 11.98
N LEU A 144 0.13 7.04 12.43
CA LEU A 144 1.47 7.60 12.19
C LEU A 144 2.52 6.49 12.30
N MET A 145 2.81 5.79 11.20
CA MET A 145 3.84 4.76 11.16
C MET A 145 5.23 5.41 11.09
N ALA A 146 5.98 5.37 12.19
CA ALA A 146 7.34 5.90 12.29
C ALA A 146 8.22 5.01 13.19
N ASN A 147 9.51 5.35 13.31
CA ASN A 147 10.46 4.64 14.17
C ASN A 147 10.28 5.01 15.66
N PHE A 148 9.05 4.88 16.18
CA PHE A 148 8.73 5.13 17.59
C PHE A 148 9.27 4.04 18.51
N ASP A 149 9.76 4.47 19.65
CA ASP A 149 10.38 3.64 20.67
C ASP A 149 9.87 4.05 22.07
N PRO A 150 8.83 3.35 22.56
CA PRO A 150 8.30 3.58 23.91
C PRO A 150 9.35 3.42 25.02
N SER A 151 10.40 2.59 24.83
CA SER A 151 11.35 2.25 25.90
C SER A 151 12.15 3.44 26.44
N PHE A 152 12.24 4.56 25.70
CA PHE A 152 12.91 5.79 26.13
C PHE A 152 12.18 6.57 27.22
N SER A 153 10.95 6.22 27.59
CA SER A 153 10.25 6.88 28.70
C SER A 153 9.37 5.91 29.48
N LYS A 154 9.42 6.01 30.81
CA LYS A 154 8.42 5.36 31.68
C LYS A 154 7.03 6.01 31.60
N GLU A 155 6.95 7.17 30.95
CA GLU A 155 5.69 7.86 30.64
C GLU A 155 5.13 7.46 29.27
N SER A 156 5.93 6.80 28.41
CA SER A 156 5.44 6.25 27.15
C SER A 156 4.49 5.10 27.48
N THR A 157 3.28 5.11 26.93
CA THR A 157 2.40 3.94 27.03
C THR A 157 1.79 3.59 25.68
N VAL A 158 1.58 2.29 25.47
CA VAL A 158 0.75 1.77 24.39
C VAL A 158 -0.41 1.05 25.06
N GLN A 159 -1.59 1.65 24.96
CA GLN A 159 -2.79 1.18 25.62
C GLN A 159 -3.94 1.07 24.62
N TYR A 160 -4.86 0.16 24.90
CA TYR A 160 -6.01 -0.08 24.03
C TYR A 160 -7.28 -0.33 24.84
N LEU A 161 -8.41 -0.11 24.20
CA LEU A 161 -9.75 -0.26 24.74
C LEU A 161 -10.62 -0.99 23.72
N ASP A 162 -11.47 -1.90 24.20
CA ASP A 162 -12.46 -2.60 23.40
C ASP A 162 -13.77 -2.65 24.18
N ASN A 163 -14.85 -2.11 23.60
CA ASN A 163 -16.15 -2.00 24.27
C ASN A 163 -17.30 -2.74 23.56
N GLY A 164 -17.03 -3.45 22.45
CA GLY A 164 -18.05 -4.10 21.62
C GLY A 164 -18.50 -3.33 20.38
N GLU A 165 -18.38 -2.00 20.39
CA GLU A 165 -18.79 -1.10 19.29
C GLU A 165 -17.63 -0.33 18.68
N VAL A 166 -16.60 -0.02 19.48
CA VAL A 166 -15.36 0.62 19.05
C VAL A 166 -14.16 -0.02 19.74
N PHE A 167 -13.08 -0.16 18.97
CA PHE A 167 -11.76 -0.55 19.45
C PHE A 167 -10.79 0.60 19.27
N VAL A 168 -10.14 1.07 20.33
CA VAL A 168 -9.23 2.22 20.31
C VAL A 168 -7.83 1.77 20.70
N VAL A 169 -6.82 2.26 19.98
CA VAL A 169 -5.40 2.17 20.39
C VAL A 169 -4.85 3.58 20.54
N GLN A 170 -4.19 3.85 21.66
CA GLN A 170 -3.48 5.10 21.94
C GLN A 170 -1.99 4.81 22.13
N TRP A 171 -1.17 5.53 21.37
CA TRP A 171 0.27 5.67 21.61
C TRP A 171 0.46 6.99 22.34
N GLU A 172 0.69 6.93 23.65
CA GLU A 172 0.77 8.08 24.52
C GLU A 172 2.22 8.42 24.85
N ARG A 173 2.60 9.68 24.64
CA ARG A 173 3.92 10.25 24.96
C ARG A 173 5.11 9.46 24.39
N VAL A 174 4.90 8.71 23.30
CA VAL A 174 5.96 7.91 22.66
C VAL A 174 7.00 8.82 22.00
N ARG A 175 8.26 8.37 21.94
CA ARG A 175 9.36 9.16 21.36
C ARG A 175 9.90 8.55 20.09
N LEU A 176 10.36 9.41 19.18
CA LEU A 176 11.01 8.98 17.96
C LEU A 176 12.47 8.59 18.25
N HIS A 177 12.86 7.38 17.83
CA HIS A 177 14.19 6.85 18.06
C HIS A 177 15.26 7.66 17.32
N GLY A 178 16.34 8.02 18.04
CA GLY A 178 17.41 8.90 17.60
C GLY A 178 17.07 10.40 17.68
N ARG A 179 15.85 10.78 18.11
CA ARG A 179 15.36 12.16 18.20
C ARG A 179 14.53 12.42 19.46
N GLU A 180 14.89 11.78 20.56
CA GLU A 180 14.11 11.74 21.81
C GLU A 180 13.96 13.11 22.47
N ALA A 181 14.87 14.04 22.19
CA ALA A 181 14.86 15.40 22.71
C ALA A 181 13.86 16.34 21.99
N GLU A 182 13.35 15.96 20.82
CA GLU A 182 12.49 16.82 19.99
C GLU A 182 11.03 16.86 20.48
N GLY A 183 10.62 15.86 21.29
CA GLY A 183 9.33 15.86 21.97
C GLY A 183 8.75 14.46 22.17
N ALA A 184 7.51 14.43 22.66
CA ALA A 184 6.73 13.23 22.84
C ALA A 184 5.46 13.33 21.97
N TYR A 185 5.07 12.22 21.35
CA TYR A 185 3.95 12.13 20.43
C TYR A 185 2.78 11.43 21.12
N THR A 186 1.57 11.98 20.96
CA THR A 186 0.33 11.43 21.53
C THR A 186 -0.73 11.40 20.43
N PHE A 187 -1.11 10.19 20.02
CA PHE A 187 -2.10 9.97 18.97
C PHE A 187 -2.83 8.64 19.18
N GLN A 188 -4.02 8.54 18.58
CA GLN A 188 -4.85 7.35 18.63
C GLN A 188 -5.38 6.94 17.25
N ALA A 189 -5.77 5.68 17.13
CA ALA A 189 -6.65 5.20 16.09
C ALA A 189 -7.85 4.47 16.70
N ALA A 190 -9.06 4.80 16.26
CA ALA A 190 -10.29 4.08 16.61
C ALA A 190 -10.84 3.32 15.40
N LEU A 191 -11.27 2.08 15.64
CA LEU A 191 -11.91 1.18 14.69
C LEU A 191 -13.35 0.97 15.15
N HIS A 192 -14.33 1.43 14.40
CA HIS A 192 -15.74 1.27 14.74
C HIS A 192 -16.34 0.04 14.06
N LEU A 193 -17.31 -0.61 14.71
CA LEU A 193 -18.08 -1.74 14.18
C LEU A 193 -18.67 -1.46 12.77
N THR A 194 -18.97 -0.20 12.46
CA THR A 194 -19.48 0.26 11.17
C THR A 194 -18.47 0.19 10.02
N GLY A 195 -17.18 -0.04 10.31
CA GLY A 195 -16.08 0.12 9.35
C GLY A 195 -15.52 1.54 9.27
N THR A 196 -16.03 2.47 10.08
CA THR A 196 -15.41 3.79 10.23
C THR A 196 -14.06 3.64 10.95
N ILE A 197 -13.02 4.28 10.43
CA ILE A 197 -11.72 4.40 11.08
C ILE A 197 -11.50 5.88 11.39
N THR A 198 -11.02 6.21 12.59
CA THR A 198 -10.62 7.57 12.93
C THR A 198 -9.17 7.61 13.38
N PHE A 199 -8.44 8.64 12.96
CA PHE A 199 -7.13 8.99 13.52
C PHE A 199 -7.28 10.31 14.26
N SER A 200 -6.71 10.42 15.45
CA SER A 200 -6.77 11.66 16.23
C SER A 200 -5.39 11.95 16.81
N TYR A 201 -4.90 13.17 16.59
CA TYR A 201 -3.56 13.62 16.95
C TYR A 201 -3.65 14.73 17.99
N ARG A 202 -3.02 14.55 19.14
CA ARG A 202 -3.05 15.52 20.25
C ARG A 202 -1.73 16.24 20.40
N ASP A 203 -0.65 15.48 20.57
CA ASP A 203 0.72 15.99 20.63
C ASP A 203 1.52 15.51 19.39
N ILE A 204 1.88 16.44 18.51
CA ILE A 204 2.70 16.28 17.30
C ILE A 204 3.77 17.39 17.33
N PRO A 205 4.89 17.19 18.04
CA PRO A 205 5.88 18.25 18.30
C PRO A 205 6.65 18.71 17.05
N LEU A 206 6.66 17.91 15.97
CA LEU A 206 7.29 18.26 14.69
C LEU A 206 6.39 17.92 13.50
N PRO A 207 6.48 18.70 12.40
CA PRO A 207 5.83 18.36 11.14
C PRO A 207 6.29 17.01 10.58
N VAL A 208 5.37 16.27 9.96
CA VAL A 208 5.62 14.89 9.50
C VAL A 208 6.68 14.83 8.40
N GLU A 209 6.85 15.90 7.61
CA GLU A 209 7.91 15.97 6.58
C GLU A 209 9.33 15.96 7.20
N VAL A 210 9.49 16.44 8.44
CA VAL A 210 10.79 16.62 9.12
C VAL A 210 11.28 15.34 9.80
N ILE A 211 10.35 14.46 10.18
CA ILE A 211 10.64 13.16 10.81
C ILE A 211 10.81 12.02 9.80
N SER A 212 10.33 12.19 8.57
CA SER A 212 10.54 11.23 7.49
C SER A 212 12.01 11.21 7.04
N SER A 213 12.55 10.02 6.78
CA SER A 213 13.95 9.83 6.38
C SER A 213 14.09 8.79 5.28
N ALA A 214 15.26 8.73 4.64
CA ALA A 214 15.53 7.71 3.61
C ALA A 214 15.59 6.27 4.18
N GLU A 215 15.98 6.12 5.45
CA GLU A 215 16.07 4.82 6.14
C GLU A 215 14.75 4.39 6.77
N HIS A 216 13.98 5.36 7.29
CA HIS A 216 12.66 5.16 7.87
C HIS A 216 11.70 6.21 7.27
N GLN A 217 11.04 5.83 6.18
CA GLN A 217 9.97 6.66 5.60
C GLN A 217 8.72 6.57 6.48
N VAL A 218 8.17 7.72 6.85
CA VAL A 218 6.91 7.78 7.62
C VAL A 218 5.73 7.49 6.69
N LYS A 219 4.76 6.70 7.17
CA LYS A 219 3.50 6.42 6.45
C LYS A 219 2.32 6.81 7.32
N ALA A 220 1.29 7.41 6.73
CA ALA A 220 0.03 7.71 7.39
C ALA A 220 -1.12 7.38 6.43
N GLY A 221 -2.08 6.57 6.88
CA GLY A 221 -3.18 6.07 6.05
C GLY A 221 -3.43 4.56 6.17
N LEU A 222 -3.95 3.96 5.09
CA LEU A 222 -4.45 2.59 5.04
C LEU A 222 -3.81 1.83 3.87
N SER A 223 -3.42 0.57 4.05
CA SER A 223 -2.91 -0.30 2.96
C SER A 223 -3.51 -1.70 3.07
N ASP A 224 -3.81 -2.33 1.94
CA ASP A 224 -4.05 -3.76 1.90
C ASP A 224 -3.41 -4.47 0.70
N ALA A 225 -3.13 -5.76 0.91
CA ALA A 225 -2.36 -6.60 0.00
C ALA A 225 -2.89 -8.03 0.00
N PHE A 226 -2.53 -8.79 -1.03
CA PHE A 226 -2.73 -10.23 -1.10
C PHE A 226 -1.39 -10.96 -1.27
N MET A 227 -1.33 -12.21 -0.82
CA MET A 227 -0.18 -13.09 -1.02
C MET A 227 -0.43 -14.04 -2.19
N VAL A 228 0.59 -14.27 -3.00
CA VAL A 228 0.63 -15.28 -4.07
C VAL A 228 1.76 -16.26 -3.77
N ASN A 229 1.48 -17.55 -3.88
CA ASN A 229 2.46 -18.61 -3.75
C ASN A 229 3.08 -18.90 -5.12
N LEU A 230 4.34 -18.52 -5.33
CA LEU A 230 5.07 -18.86 -6.55
C LEU A 230 5.87 -20.16 -6.36
N PRO A 231 5.88 -21.07 -7.35
CA PRO A 231 6.72 -22.26 -7.30
C PRO A 231 8.20 -21.85 -7.30
N SER A 232 8.92 -22.20 -6.24
CA SER A 232 10.36 -21.98 -6.16
C SER A 232 11.10 -23.05 -6.98
N PRO A 233 11.95 -22.68 -7.94
CA PRO A 233 12.74 -23.65 -8.71
C PRO A 233 13.91 -24.26 -7.91
N GLN A 234 14.16 -23.82 -6.67
CA GLN A 234 15.32 -24.25 -5.86
C GLN A 234 14.96 -24.81 -4.47
N SER A 235 13.68 -24.74 -4.05
CA SER A 235 13.22 -25.25 -2.75
C SER A 235 11.87 -25.93 -2.87
N SER A 236 11.61 -26.96 -2.04
CA SER A 236 10.27 -27.54 -1.89
C SER A 236 9.28 -26.60 -1.20
N ASP A 237 9.76 -25.49 -0.64
CA ASP A 237 8.95 -24.45 -0.03
C ASP A 237 8.56 -23.39 -1.06
N ALA A 238 7.28 -22.98 -1.07
CA ALA A 238 6.73 -22.05 -2.04
C ALA A 238 7.16 -20.62 -1.70
N GLN A 239 7.71 -19.89 -2.68
CA GLN A 239 8.09 -18.49 -2.46
C GLN A 239 6.82 -17.63 -2.42
N ARG A 240 6.42 -17.22 -1.22
CA ARG A 240 5.32 -16.27 -1.05
C ARG A 240 5.77 -14.88 -1.50
N ARG A 241 4.97 -14.23 -2.36
CA ARG A 241 5.14 -12.82 -2.73
C ARG A 241 3.91 -12.03 -2.36
N LEU A 242 4.13 -10.77 -2.02
CA LEU A 242 3.15 -9.86 -1.47
C LEU A 242 2.89 -8.75 -2.48
N TYR A 243 1.63 -8.51 -2.78
CA TYR A 243 1.20 -7.55 -3.79
C TYR A 243 0.22 -6.57 -3.17
N GLU A 244 0.63 -5.30 -3.08
CA GLU A 244 -0.24 -4.20 -2.64
C GLU A 244 -1.19 -3.85 -3.78
N TYR A 245 -2.50 -3.93 -3.52
CA TYR A 245 -3.54 -3.65 -4.51
C TYR A 245 -4.25 -2.33 -4.28
N HIS A 246 -4.15 -1.77 -3.07
CA HIS A 246 -4.69 -0.47 -2.74
C HIS A 246 -3.97 0.13 -1.53
N ARG A 247 -3.79 1.45 -1.59
CA ARG A 247 -3.35 2.28 -0.48
C ARG A 247 -4.17 3.58 -0.50
N VAL A 248 -4.47 4.09 0.69
CA VAL A 248 -4.93 5.45 0.93
C VAL A 248 -3.81 6.12 1.71
N ASP A 249 -3.08 7.04 1.09
CA ASP A 249 -2.11 7.91 1.79
C ASP A 249 -2.82 9.21 2.15
N ILE A 250 -2.78 9.63 3.42
CA ILE A 250 -3.32 10.93 3.82
C ILE A 250 -2.27 12.04 3.68
N ASP A 251 -2.76 13.26 3.44
CA ASP A 251 -1.94 14.46 3.37
C ASP A 251 -1.25 14.73 4.71
N THR A 252 0.03 14.39 4.79
CA THR A 252 0.82 14.48 6.03
C THR A 252 0.99 15.90 6.54
N THR A 253 0.85 16.90 5.66
CA THR A 253 0.97 18.34 6.04
C THR A 253 -0.15 18.77 6.99
N LYS A 254 -1.28 18.04 6.99
CA LYS A 254 -2.44 18.29 7.85
C LYS A 254 -2.36 17.57 9.20
N ILE A 255 -1.37 16.71 9.40
CA ILE A 255 -1.11 16.04 10.69
C ILE A 255 -0.42 17.04 11.61
N THR A 256 -1.22 17.69 12.46
CA THR A 256 -0.81 18.77 13.37
C THR A 256 -1.37 18.53 14.78
N ASN A 257 -0.97 19.34 15.76
CA ASN A 257 -1.56 19.31 17.10
C ASN A 257 -3.06 19.56 17.04
N ASN A 258 -3.85 18.73 17.70
CA ASN A 258 -5.31 18.74 17.64
C ASN A 258 -5.80 18.68 16.18
N SER A 259 -5.51 17.59 15.48
CA SER A 259 -6.12 17.31 14.18
C SER A 259 -6.66 15.89 14.13
N ALA A 260 -7.63 15.63 13.25
CA ALA A 260 -8.25 14.33 13.14
C ALA A 260 -8.59 13.97 11.68
N PHE A 261 -8.70 12.67 11.40
CA PHE A 261 -9.11 12.14 10.11
C PHE A 261 -10.19 11.08 10.32
N GLU A 262 -11.21 11.08 9.45
CA GLU A 262 -12.34 10.14 9.45
C GLU A 262 -12.38 9.42 8.10
N PHE A 263 -12.20 8.10 8.12
CA PHE A 263 -12.32 7.23 6.95
C PHE A 263 -13.65 6.49 7.00
N THR A 264 -14.43 6.57 5.94
CA THR A 264 -15.69 5.84 5.77
C THR A 264 -15.47 4.70 4.78
N ALA A 265 -15.73 3.46 5.20
CA ALA A 265 -15.68 2.30 4.32
C ALA A 265 -16.74 2.40 3.21
N LEU A 266 -16.34 2.10 1.97
CA LEU A 266 -17.22 2.11 0.80
C LEU A 266 -17.75 0.70 0.51
N PRO A 267 -18.90 0.56 -0.17
CA PRO A 267 -19.41 -0.75 -0.58
C PRO A 267 -18.43 -1.49 -1.48
N THR A 268 -18.25 -2.80 -1.24
CA THR A 268 -17.33 -3.65 -2.02
C THR A 268 -18.07 -4.86 -2.56
N CYS A 269 -17.55 -5.45 -3.65
CA CYS A 269 -18.16 -6.64 -4.25
C CYS A 269 -18.33 -7.80 -3.24
N LEU A 270 -17.38 -7.95 -2.31
CA LEU A 270 -17.36 -8.99 -1.28
C LEU A 270 -18.55 -8.97 -0.31
N GLN A 271 -19.29 -7.85 -0.25
CA GLN A 271 -20.49 -7.73 0.59
C GLN A 271 -21.73 -8.41 -0.01
N HIS A 272 -21.71 -8.79 -1.29
CA HIS A 272 -22.82 -9.47 -1.93
C HIS A 272 -22.72 -10.99 -1.75
N ASP A 273 -23.68 -11.56 -1.02
CA ASP A 273 -23.76 -12.98 -0.65
C ASP A 273 -24.27 -13.91 -1.77
N SER A 274 -24.74 -13.33 -2.88
CA SER A 274 -25.45 -14.03 -3.93
C SER A 274 -25.17 -13.44 -5.31
N CYS A 275 -25.19 -14.30 -6.33
CA CYS A 275 -24.92 -13.92 -7.71
C CYS A 275 -25.88 -12.83 -8.23
N GLU A 276 -27.14 -12.86 -7.83
CA GLU A 276 -28.13 -11.87 -8.25
C GLU A 276 -27.78 -10.48 -7.70
N LEU A 277 -27.48 -10.35 -6.40
CA LEU A 277 -27.04 -9.08 -5.81
C LEU A 277 -25.70 -8.62 -6.40
N CYS A 278 -24.74 -9.54 -6.54
CA CYS A 278 -23.42 -9.27 -7.11
C CYS A 278 -23.47 -8.63 -8.50
N LEU A 279 -24.37 -9.11 -9.36
CA LEU A 279 -24.47 -8.68 -10.77
C LEU A 279 -25.54 -7.60 -11.02
N SER A 280 -26.42 -7.31 -10.06
CA SER A 280 -27.47 -6.28 -10.19
C SER A 280 -27.27 -5.04 -9.31
N SER A 281 -26.27 -5.06 -8.41
CA SER A 281 -25.93 -3.92 -7.55
C SER A 281 -25.52 -2.69 -8.35
N ASN A 282 -26.19 -1.56 -8.08
CA ASN A 282 -25.79 -0.23 -8.56
C ASN A 282 -24.77 0.47 -7.63
N LEU A 283 -24.45 -0.12 -6.47
CA LEU A 283 -23.54 0.46 -5.46
C LEU A 283 -22.07 0.10 -5.71
N THR A 284 -21.82 -0.92 -6.53
CA THR A 284 -20.51 -1.54 -6.72
C THR A 284 -20.28 -1.84 -8.20
N SER A 285 -19.12 -1.46 -8.74
CA SER A 285 -18.80 -1.63 -10.17
C SER A 285 -17.65 -2.62 -10.39
N GLY A 286 -17.68 -3.34 -11.51
CA GLY A 286 -16.61 -4.31 -11.86
C GLY A 286 -16.70 -5.65 -11.14
N CYS A 287 -17.79 -5.90 -10.40
CA CYS A 287 -18.00 -7.16 -9.69
C CYS A 287 -18.28 -8.33 -10.64
N THR A 288 -17.76 -9.49 -10.25
CA THR A 288 -17.95 -10.78 -10.92
C THR A 288 -18.30 -11.85 -9.89
N TRP A 289 -19.12 -12.82 -10.26
CA TRP A 289 -19.52 -13.92 -9.37
C TRP A 289 -18.79 -15.21 -9.74
N CYS A 290 -18.01 -15.76 -8.80
CA CYS A 290 -17.41 -17.08 -8.99
C CYS A 290 -18.33 -18.17 -8.46
N ASN A 291 -18.93 -18.94 -9.37
CA ASN A 291 -19.84 -20.04 -9.04
C ASN A 291 -19.16 -21.19 -8.27
N VAL A 292 -17.85 -21.39 -8.39
CA VAL A 292 -17.13 -22.45 -7.66
C VAL A 292 -16.88 -22.05 -6.21
N LEU A 293 -16.50 -20.79 -5.97
CA LEU A 293 -16.26 -20.24 -4.62
C LEU A 293 -17.54 -19.73 -3.93
N GLN A 294 -18.65 -19.59 -4.67
CA GLN A 294 -19.88 -18.92 -4.21
C GLN A 294 -19.59 -17.54 -3.62
N ARG A 295 -18.76 -16.74 -4.32
CA ARG A 295 -18.33 -15.40 -3.88
C ARG A 295 -18.41 -14.37 -5.00
N CYS A 296 -18.84 -13.17 -4.63
CA CYS A 296 -18.72 -11.97 -5.44
C CYS A 296 -17.37 -11.27 -5.18
N SER A 297 -16.62 -10.92 -6.24
CA SER A 297 -15.37 -10.13 -6.12
C SER A 297 -15.12 -9.34 -7.41
N ASP A 298 -14.36 -8.25 -7.33
CA ASP A 298 -13.74 -7.61 -8.51
C ASP A 298 -12.46 -8.35 -8.96
N GLY A 299 -12.12 -9.45 -8.28
CA GLY A 299 -10.93 -10.26 -8.51
C GLY A 299 -9.67 -9.64 -7.92
N MET A 300 -9.76 -8.64 -7.03
CA MET A 300 -8.65 -7.88 -6.47
C MET A 300 -8.72 -7.79 -4.93
N ASP A 301 -8.85 -8.94 -4.27
CA ASP A 301 -8.99 -9.03 -2.81
C ASP A 301 -7.94 -9.95 -2.14
N ARG A 302 -7.93 -10.03 -0.80
CA ARG A 302 -6.99 -10.86 0.00
C ARG A 302 -6.93 -12.33 -0.42
N HIS A 303 -8.02 -12.86 -0.95
CA HIS A 303 -8.16 -14.24 -1.44
C HIS A 303 -7.85 -14.38 -2.94
N ARG A 304 -7.04 -13.48 -3.51
CA ARG A 304 -6.57 -13.51 -4.91
C ARG A 304 -6.06 -14.89 -5.35
N GLN A 305 -5.31 -15.60 -4.49
CA GLN A 305 -4.70 -16.87 -4.84
C GLN A 305 -5.75 -17.91 -5.24
N GLU A 306 -6.74 -18.18 -4.39
CA GLU A 306 -7.81 -19.14 -4.70
C GLU A 306 -8.70 -18.67 -5.86
N TRP A 307 -8.90 -17.36 -6.03
CA TRP A 307 -9.62 -16.80 -7.17
C TRP A 307 -8.93 -17.14 -8.50
N LEU A 308 -7.60 -17.15 -8.52
CA LEU A 308 -6.80 -17.59 -9.66
C LEU A 308 -6.78 -19.12 -9.77
N ASP A 309 -6.66 -19.86 -8.66
CA ASP A 309 -6.60 -21.33 -8.65
C ASP A 309 -7.88 -21.98 -9.21
N TYR A 310 -9.03 -21.32 -9.04
CA TYR A 310 -10.33 -21.74 -9.60
C TYR A 310 -10.71 -21.04 -10.91
N ALA A 311 -9.78 -20.31 -11.55
CA ALA A 311 -9.98 -19.61 -12.81
C ALA A 311 -11.21 -18.67 -12.84
N CYS A 312 -11.58 -18.08 -11.70
CA CYS A 312 -12.78 -17.26 -11.54
C CYS A 312 -12.79 -15.97 -12.40
N SER A 313 -11.67 -15.60 -13.01
CA SER A 313 -11.52 -14.45 -13.92
C SER A 313 -11.62 -14.80 -15.40
N GLU A 314 -11.75 -16.07 -15.78
CA GLU A 314 -11.93 -16.45 -17.18
C GLU A 314 -13.40 -16.28 -17.58
N GLU A 315 -13.69 -15.26 -18.39
CA GLU A 315 -15.01 -15.07 -18.96
C GLU A 315 -15.35 -16.25 -19.88
N VAL A 316 -16.45 -16.95 -19.58
CA VAL A 316 -17.07 -17.84 -20.57
C VAL A 316 -17.70 -16.95 -21.63
N GLU A 317 -17.03 -16.81 -22.78
CA GLU A 317 -17.62 -16.23 -24.00
C GLU A 317 -18.85 -17.06 -24.39
N LEU A 318 -20.02 -16.64 -23.92
CA LEU A 318 -21.31 -17.24 -24.26
C LEU A 318 -21.69 -16.74 -25.66
N ASP A 319 -21.22 -17.47 -26.66
CA ASP A 319 -21.53 -17.28 -28.07
C ASP A 319 -23.05 -17.12 -28.30
N ASN A 320 -23.43 -15.91 -28.75
CA ASN A 320 -24.65 -15.59 -29.50
C ASN A 320 -25.96 -16.25 -29.03
N VAL A 321 -26.46 -15.89 -27.84
CA VAL A 321 -27.91 -15.93 -27.58
C VAL A 321 -28.54 -14.65 -28.15
N ASN A 322 -29.40 -14.84 -29.15
CA ASN A 322 -29.95 -13.77 -30.00
C ASN A 322 -30.66 -12.64 -29.22
N GLU A 323 -30.51 -11.40 -29.69
CA GLU A 323 -31.07 -10.20 -29.05
C GLU A 323 -32.60 -10.21 -29.01
N ARG A 324 -33.19 -10.21 -27.81
CA ARG A 324 -34.05 -9.14 -27.25
C ARG A 324 -34.83 -9.63 -26.03
N SER A 325 -34.96 -8.75 -25.05
CA SER A 325 -35.49 -9.01 -23.70
C SER A 325 -34.52 -9.75 -22.77
N HIS A 326 -34.74 -9.56 -21.47
CA HIS A 326 -34.19 -10.29 -20.33
C HIS A 326 -32.76 -10.00 -19.83
N THR A 327 -32.56 -8.84 -19.19
CA THR A 327 -31.52 -8.68 -18.15
C THR A 327 -31.57 -9.80 -17.10
N LEU A 328 -32.78 -10.21 -16.71
CA LEU A 328 -33.04 -11.34 -15.80
C LEU A 328 -32.57 -12.70 -16.34
N HIS A 329 -32.65 -12.96 -17.65
CA HIS A 329 -32.23 -14.25 -18.23
C HIS A 329 -30.70 -14.30 -18.42
N VAL A 330 -30.07 -13.14 -18.68
CA VAL A 330 -28.60 -13.04 -18.67
C VAL A 330 -28.04 -13.23 -17.26
N LEU A 331 -28.64 -12.61 -16.23
CA LEU A 331 -28.30 -12.90 -14.83
C LEU A 331 -28.52 -14.39 -14.51
N TYR A 332 -29.71 -14.92 -14.79
CA TYR A 332 -30.05 -16.33 -14.55
C TYR A 332 -29.09 -17.30 -15.25
N ILE A 333 -28.63 -17.02 -16.47
CA ILE A 333 -27.60 -17.81 -17.15
C ILE A 333 -26.26 -17.70 -16.39
N LYS A 334 -25.75 -16.49 -16.11
CA LYS A 334 -24.47 -16.30 -15.39
C LYS A 334 -24.46 -16.95 -14.00
N CYS A 335 -25.59 -16.93 -13.31
CA CYS A 335 -25.75 -17.50 -11.97
C CYS A 335 -26.02 -19.01 -11.94
N LYS A 336 -26.33 -19.64 -13.09
CA LYS A 336 -26.71 -21.07 -13.15
C LYS A 336 -25.77 -21.93 -13.97
N SER A 337 -25.06 -21.35 -14.95
CA SER A 337 -24.27 -22.07 -15.97
C SER A 337 -23.12 -22.94 -15.45
N HIS A 338 -22.65 -22.73 -14.21
CA HIS A 338 -21.55 -23.52 -13.60
C HIS A 338 -21.97 -24.45 -12.46
N SER A 339 -23.26 -24.55 -12.14
CA SER A 339 -23.77 -25.42 -11.05
C SER A 339 -23.65 -26.93 -11.30
N GLN A 340 -23.09 -27.37 -12.43
CA GLN A 340 -23.02 -28.78 -12.85
C GLN A 340 -21.63 -29.28 -13.28
N LEU A 341 -20.54 -28.55 -13.03
CA LEU A 341 -19.19 -29.13 -13.19
C LEU A 341 -18.83 -29.99 -11.96
N PRO A 342 -18.47 -31.29 -12.13
CA PRO A 342 -17.98 -32.10 -11.03
C PRO A 342 -16.67 -31.54 -10.45
N LEU A 343 -16.48 -31.72 -9.14
CA LEU A 343 -15.26 -31.35 -8.40
C LEU A 343 -14.04 -32.16 -8.89
N LEU A 344 -13.44 -31.74 -10.01
CA LEU A 344 -12.18 -32.29 -10.47
C LEU A 344 -11.03 -31.58 -9.75
N LYS A 345 -10.56 -32.15 -8.63
CA LYS A 345 -9.23 -31.81 -8.10
C LYS A 345 -8.20 -32.01 -9.23
N PRO A 346 -7.23 -31.10 -9.42
CA PRO A 346 -6.13 -31.36 -10.35
C PRO A 346 -5.30 -32.53 -9.82
N GLN A 347 -5.59 -33.74 -10.28
CA GLN A 347 -4.69 -34.88 -10.11
C GLN A 347 -3.43 -34.57 -10.91
N PHE A 348 -2.30 -34.46 -10.20
CA PHE A 348 -0.99 -34.63 -10.80
C PHE A 348 -0.95 -36.00 -11.49
N SER A 349 -1.14 -36.01 -12.81
CA SER A 349 -0.95 -37.21 -13.61
C SER A 349 0.54 -37.55 -13.59
N SER A 350 0.90 -38.58 -12.83
CA SER A 350 2.20 -39.23 -12.95
C SER A 350 2.45 -39.56 -14.43
N ILE A 351 3.56 -39.09 -14.99
CA ILE A 351 3.95 -39.40 -16.36
C ILE A 351 4.24 -40.89 -16.45
N ILE A 352 3.25 -41.68 -16.87
CA ILE A 352 3.42 -43.07 -17.24
C ILE A 352 4.02 -43.06 -18.65
N TRP A 353 5.26 -43.53 -18.76
CA TRP A 353 5.88 -43.85 -20.05
C TRP A 353 5.06 -44.97 -20.72
N THR A 354 4.29 -44.63 -21.75
CA THR A 354 3.66 -45.64 -22.61
C THR A 354 4.71 -46.23 -23.56
N ASP A 355 5.00 -47.51 -23.37
CA ASP A 355 5.93 -48.32 -24.15
C ASP A 355 5.55 -48.34 -25.65
N MET A 356 6.36 -47.71 -26.50
CA MET A 356 6.13 -47.64 -27.94
C MET A 356 6.86 -48.78 -28.66
N LYS A 357 6.15 -49.89 -28.86
CA LYS A 357 6.64 -51.05 -29.63
C LYS A 357 6.96 -50.68 -31.09
N THR A 358 8.25 -50.53 -31.39
CA THR A 358 8.80 -50.61 -32.75
C THR A 358 9.26 -52.04 -33.07
N GLY A 359 9.17 -52.42 -34.36
CA GLY A 359 9.50 -53.77 -34.84
C GLY A 359 10.99 -54.12 -34.83
N PRO A 360 11.36 -55.38 -35.12
CA PRO A 360 12.71 -55.88 -34.94
C PRO A 360 13.71 -55.30 -35.95
N PRO A 361 14.95 -54.99 -35.55
CA PRO A 361 15.99 -54.52 -36.46
C PRO A 361 16.56 -55.67 -37.31
N ARG A 362 16.85 -55.40 -38.57
CA ARG A 362 17.68 -56.28 -39.41
C ARG A 362 19.15 -56.09 -39.02
N GLN A 363 19.89 -57.20 -38.99
CA GLN A 363 21.32 -57.20 -38.75
C GLN A 363 22.07 -56.49 -39.88
N HIS A 364 23.08 -55.71 -39.50
CA HIS A 364 24.29 -55.50 -40.29
C HIS A 364 25.45 -55.26 -39.31
N ASP A 365 26.36 -56.23 -39.22
CA ASP A 365 27.67 -56.02 -38.61
C ASP A 365 28.50 -55.07 -39.48
N GLU A 366 29.25 -54.14 -38.86
CA GLU A 366 30.69 -53.95 -39.08
C GLU A 366 31.32 -52.76 -38.31
N SER A 367 32.54 -52.97 -37.79
CA SER A 367 33.55 -51.96 -37.39
C SER A 367 33.34 -51.11 -36.10
N ALA A 368 33.54 -51.73 -34.93
CA ALA A 368 33.52 -51.06 -33.61
C ALA A 368 34.67 -50.06 -33.31
N HIS A 369 35.46 -49.62 -34.30
CA HIS A 369 36.63 -48.74 -34.09
C HIS A 369 36.49 -47.35 -34.71
N THR A 370 35.57 -47.14 -35.65
CA THR A 370 35.40 -45.86 -36.35
C THR A 370 34.85 -44.76 -35.43
N GLY A 371 33.89 -45.10 -34.55
CA GLY A 371 33.26 -44.14 -33.63
C GLY A 371 34.21 -43.57 -32.57
N VAL A 372 35.15 -44.38 -32.06
CA VAL A 372 36.13 -43.92 -31.06
C VAL A 372 37.12 -42.93 -31.68
N ILE A 373 37.57 -43.17 -32.92
CA ILE A 373 38.47 -42.27 -33.64
C ILE A 373 37.79 -40.92 -33.90
N VAL A 374 36.54 -40.93 -34.36
CA VAL A 374 35.77 -39.69 -34.56
C VAL A 374 35.58 -38.91 -33.25
N GLY A 375 35.29 -39.59 -32.13
CA GLY A 375 35.17 -38.96 -30.82
C GLY A 375 36.47 -38.30 -30.33
N VAL A 376 37.61 -38.98 -30.47
CA VAL A 376 38.93 -38.43 -30.09
C VAL A 376 39.31 -37.24 -30.98
N VAL A 377 39.10 -37.33 -32.29
CA VAL A 377 39.37 -36.21 -33.22
C VAL A 377 38.48 -35.00 -32.90
N ALA A 378 37.19 -35.21 -32.62
CA ALA A 378 36.29 -34.12 -32.22
C ALA A 378 36.73 -33.44 -30.91
N ALA A 379 37.15 -34.22 -29.89
CA ALA A 379 37.66 -33.68 -28.63
C ALA A 379 38.95 -32.86 -28.81
N LEU A 380 39.87 -33.31 -29.67
CA LEU A 380 41.11 -32.59 -29.98
C LEU A 380 40.84 -31.27 -30.72
N VAL A 381 39.90 -31.25 -31.68
CA VAL A 381 39.48 -30.01 -32.36
C VAL A 381 38.85 -29.02 -31.38
N LEU A 382 38.04 -29.50 -30.43
CA LEU A 382 37.37 -28.66 -29.44
C LEU A 382 38.38 -28.04 -28.45
N LEU A 383 39.40 -28.79 -28.02
CA LEU A 383 40.52 -28.27 -27.23
C LEU A 383 41.37 -27.24 -28.00
N LEU A 384 41.58 -27.45 -29.30
CA LEU A 384 42.26 -26.47 -30.17
C LEU A 384 41.44 -25.17 -30.30
N ALA A 385 40.12 -25.27 -30.46
CA ALA A 385 39.25 -24.11 -30.50
C ALA A 385 39.26 -23.31 -29.18
N LEU A 386 39.25 -23.99 -28.03
CA LEU A 386 39.31 -23.36 -26.71
C LEU A 386 40.65 -22.69 -26.42
N THR A 387 41.77 -23.31 -26.84
CA THR A 387 43.11 -22.70 -26.67
C THR A 387 43.30 -21.48 -27.59
N LEU A 388 42.80 -21.53 -28.84
CA LEU A 388 42.76 -20.37 -29.73
C LEU A 388 41.86 -19.25 -29.19
N LEU A 389 40.70 -19.58 -28.60
CA LEU A 389 39.82 -18.61 -27.96
C LEU A 389 40.50 -17.94 -26.75
N ALA A 390 41.19 -18.71 -25.91
CA ALA A 390 41.94 -18.17 -24.77
C ALA A 390 43.09 -17.25 -25.22
N LEU A 391 43.84 -17.65 -26.26
CA LEU A 391 44.88 -16.81 -26.87
C LEU A 391 44.32 -15.55 -27.53
N TYR A 392 43.14 -15.63 -28.17
CA TYR A 392 42.46 -14.46 -28.74
C TYR A 392 42.06 -13.45 -27.66
N ILE A 393 41.41 -13.92 -26.58
CA ILE A 393 41.03 -13.10 -25.42
C ILE A 393 42.26 -12.46 -24.75
N ASN A 394 43.37 -13.20 -24.63
CA ASN A 394 44.58 -12.71 -23.97
C ASN A 394 45.43 -11.78 -24.86
N SER A 395 45.35 -11.91 -26.19
CA SER A 395 46.03 -11.04 -27.16
C SER A 395 45.26 -9.76 -27.51
N HIS A 396 43.97 -9.68 -27.17
CA HIS A 396 43.11 -8.52 -27.43
C HIS A 396 42.47 -7.98 -26.13
N PRO A 397 43.22 -7.32 -25.22
CA PRO A 397 42.68 -6.83 -23.94
C PRO A 397 41.60 -5.74 -24.09
N SER A 398 41.48 -5.13 -25.27
CA SER A 398 40.69 -3.92 -25.52
C SER A 398 39.19 -4.15 -25.71
N ALA A 399 38.69 -5.39 -25.67
CA ALA A 399 37.27 -5.71 -25.77
C ALA A 399 36.54 -5.79 -24.41
N ARG A 400 37.24 -5.61 -23.28
CA ARG A 400 36.63 -5.51 -21.93
C ARG A 400 36.34 -4.05 -21.54
N ARG A 401 35.46 -3.37 -22.27
CA ARG A 401 34.82 -2.14 -21.78
C ARG A 401 33.41 -1.98 -22.36
N ASN A 402 32.46 -1.71 -21.45
CA ASN A 402 31.02 -1.55 -21.67
C ASN A 402 30.25 -2.78 -22.23
N SER A 403 29.76 -3.60 -21.29
CA SER A 403 28.52 -4.36 -21.46
C SER A 403 27.60 -4.04 -20.29
N TYR A 404 26.99 -2.86 -20.33
CA TYR A 404 25.86 -2.53 -19.46
C TYR A 404 24.70 -3.39 -19.95
N TRP A 405 24.39 -4.48 -19.25
CA TRP A 405 23.24 -5.32 -19.60
C TRP A 405 21.97 -4.55 -19.27
N PRO A 406 21.14 -4.17 -20.26
CA PRO A 406 19.80 -3.69 -19.96
C PRO A 406 19.04 -4.88 -19.40
N SER A 407 18.38 -4.72 -18.25
CA SER A 407 17.41 -5.70 -17.80
C SER A 407 16.34 -5.83 -18.87
N MET A 408 16.29 -6.99 -19.54
CA MET A 408 15.22 -7.31 -20.47
C MET A 408 13.93 -7.50 -19.67
N LYS A 409 13.29 -6.39 -19.32
CA LYS A 409 11.88 -6.37 -18.91
C LYS A 409 11.09 -6.91 -20.10
N PHE A 410 10.78 -8.20 -20.05
CA PHE A 410 9.78 -8.79 -20.92
C PHE A 410 8.47 -8.05 -20.67
N ARG A 411 8.17 -7.11 -21.58
CA ARG A 411 6.88 -6.45 -21.66
C ARG A 411 5.85 -7.49 -22.10
N LYS A 412 5.45 -8.36 -21.17
CA LYS A 412 4.27 -9.21 -21.33
C LYS A 412 3.10 -8.31 -21.74
N GLN A 413 2.28 -8.82 -22.65
CA GLN A 413 1.20 -8.05 -23.25
C GLN A 413 0.24 -7.50 -22.20
N ARG A 414 -0.41 -6.40 -22.57
CA ARG A 414 -1.26 -5.55 -21.72
C ARG A 414 -2.27 -6.38 -20.92
N PHE A 415 -2.03 -6.50 -19.63
CA PHE A 415 -3.06 -6.30 -18.61
C PHE A 415 -2.63 -5.09 -17.78
N HIS A 416 -3.55 -4.16 -17.51
CA HIS A 416 -3.29 -3.06 -16.59
C HIS A 416 -3.31 -3.63 -15.16
N SER A 417 -2.12 -4.01 -14.67
CA SER A 417 -1.93 -4.49 -13.30
C SER A 417 -2.09 -3.33 -12.33
N ASN A 418 -3.30 -3.17 -11.77
CA ASN A 418 -3.61 -2.16 -10.75
C ASN A 418 -3.03 -2.49 -9.37
N TYR A 419 -1.89 -3.17 -9.31
CA TYR A 419 -1.23 -3.63 -8.09
C TYR A 419 0.28 -3.67 -8.27
N ALA A 420 1.01 -3.36 -7.21
CA ALA A 420 2.47 -3.31 -7.17
C ALA A 420 3.04 -4.55 -6.49
N GLU A 421 4.14 -5.09 -7.02
CA GLU A 421 4.95 -6.08 -6.29
C GLU A 421 5.71 -5.36 -5.18
N VAL A 422 5.60 -5.88 -3.96
CA VAL A 422 6.36 -5.37 -2.82
C VAL A 422 7.75 -6.00 -2.90
N GLU A 423 8.72 -5.22 -3.39
CA GLU A 423 10.09 -5.70 -3.53
C GLU A 423 10.69 -6.02 -2.16
N VAL A 424 11.22 -7.25 -2.02
CA VAL A 424 11.95 -7.67 -0.82
C VAL A 424 13.38 -7.13 -0.92
N GLU A 425 13.55 -5.81 -0.75
CA GLU A 425 14.89 -5.24 -0.59
C GLU A 425 15.55 -5.80 0.67
N GLY A 426 16.73 -6.39 0.50
CA GLY A 426 17.47 -7.10 1.56
C GLY A 426 18.08 -6.21 2.65
N HIS A 427 17.50 -5.03 2.90
CA HIS A 427 18.01 -4.01 3.81
C HIS A 427 17.24 -3.87 5.13
N GLU A 428 16.00 -4.37 5.26
CA GLU A 428 15.35 -4.56 6.57
C GLU A 428 15.98 -5.75 7.32
N LYS A 429 17.19 -5.57 7.88
CA LYS A 429 17.85 -6.57 8.73
C LYS A 429 17.23 -6.72 10.12
N GLU A 430 16.33 -5.82 10.50
CA GLU A 430 15.85 -5.65 11.88
C GLU A 430 14.31 -5.48 11.91
N GLY A 431 13.60 -6.51 11.45
CA GLY A 431 12.13 -6.52 11.42
C GLY A 431 11.48 -6.54 12.81
N ILE A 432 10.23 -6.11 12.87
CA ILE A 432 9.42 -6.08 14.10
C ILE A 432 9.17 -7.51 14.61
N MET A 433 9.38 -7.73 15.90
CA MET A 433 9.17 -9.03 16.55
C MET A 433 7.76 -9.13 17.14
N GLU A 434 7.19 -10.33 17.11
CA GLU A 434 5.91 -10.60 17.75
C GLU A 434 6.13 -10.88 19.24
N ALA A 435 5.49 -10.08 20.10
CA ALA A 435 5.50 -10.24 21.54
C ALA A 435 4.66 -11.47 21.93
N GLY A 436 5.19 -12.32 22.80
CA GLY A 436 4.47 -13.48 23.32
C GLY A 436 3.21 -13.07 24.09
N GLN A 437 2.16 -13.90 23.98
CA GLN A 437 0.91 -13.71 24.73
C GLN A 437 1.19 -13.71 26.24
N CYS A 438 0.63 -12.73 26.95
CA CYS A 438 0.63 -12.61 28.40
C CYS A 438 -0.65 -13.19 28.99
#